data_AF-A0A7C3WUF8-F1
#
_entry.id   AF-A0A7C3WUF8-F1
#
_cell.length_a   1.000
_cell.length_b   1.000
_cell.length_c   1.000
_cell.angle_alpha   90.00
_cell.angle_beta   90.00
_cell.angle_gamma   90.00
#
_symmetry.space_group_name_H-M   'P 1'
#
loop_
_entity.id
_entity.type
_entity.pdbx_description
1 polymer ?
#
loop_
_entity_poly.entity_id
_entity_poly.type
_entity_poly.pdbx_seq_one_letter_code
_entity_poly.pdbx_strand_id
1 'polypeptide(L)'
;MSNNEVIEVLKLENESELTKIAANIIRVLTVYYGVCWRTELPEDLMKFYKSMNYEPLNLDLMDEAVNYLEAKGVVSIEYRKRGELLNKNVYVDKLIKLRDFNAAIKALQKDEVFIKYRFKRAESIRKVLSKE
;
A
#
# COMPACT_ATOMS: atom_id res chain seq x y z
N MET A 1 10.77 -0.20 19.02
CA MET A 1 9.39 -0.70 19.02
C MET A 1 9.29 -1.70 17.89
N SER A 2 8.71 -2.88 18.15
CA SER A 2 9.05 -4.11 17.43
C SER A 2 8.46 -4.18 16.02
N ASN A 3 9.23 -4.73 15.05
CA ASN A 3 8.78 -5.19 13.72
C ASN A 3 7.57 -6.16 13.73
N ASN A 4 7.02 -6.49 14.90
CA ASN A 4 6.17 -7.64 15.10
C ASN A 4 4.80 -7.48 14.42
N GLU A 5 4.19 -6.31 14.45
CA GLU A 5 2.83 -6.07 13.92
C GLU A 5 2.76 -6.27 12.40
N VAL A 6 3.73 -5.73 11.65
CA VAL A 6 3.80 -5.92 10.19
C VAL A 6 4.00 -7.40 9.84
N ILE A 7 4.90 -8.08 10.55
CA ILE A 7 5.18 -9.51 10.32
C ILE A 7 3.94 -10.35 10.64
N GLU A 8 3.22 -10.04 11.71
CA GLU A 8 1.97 -10.70 12.07
C GLU A 8 0.93 -10.57 10.94
N VAL A 9 0.70 -9.36 10.42
CA VAL A 9 -0.24 -9.19 9.29
C VAL A 9 0.21 -9.98 8.05
N LEU A 10 1.50 -9.95 7.72
CA LEU A 10 2.03 -10.67 6.56
C LEU A 10 1.89 -12.19 6.69
N LYS A 11 2.00 -12.75 7.91
CA LYS A 11 1.78 -14.19 8.15
C LYS A 11 0.34 -14.63 7.88
N LEU A 12 -0.62 -13.72 8.10
CA LEU A 12 -2.05 -14.00 7.94
C LEU A 12 -2.54 -13.73 6.52
N GLU A 13 -1.68 -13.32 5.58
CA GLU A 13 -2.05 -12.88 4.22
C GLU A 13 -3.00 -13.85 3.50
N ASN A 14 -2.87 -15.16 3.72
CA ASN A 14 -3.63 -16.17 2.99
C ASN A 14 -4.89 -16.66 3.73
N GLU A 15 -5.23 -16.07 4.89
CA GLU A 15 -6.40 -16.51 5.67
C GLU A 15 -7.73 -16.00 5.12
N SER A 16 -7.73 -14.84 4.46
CA SER A 16 -8.93 -14.24 3.89
C SER A 16 -8.59 -13.26 2.79
N GLU A 17 -9.60 -12.85 2.00
CA GLU A 17 -9.42 -11.77 1.04
C GLU A 17 -8.95 -10.50 1.76
N LEU A 18 -9.62 -10.09 2.85
CA LEU A 18 -9.29 -8.91 3.66
C LEU A 18 -7.80 -8.86 4.08
N THR A 19 -7.28 -9.96 4.63
CA THR A 19 -5.88 -10.04 5.10
C THR A 19 -4.89 -9.99 3.94
N LYS A 20 -5.26 -10.54 2.78
CA LYS A 20 -4.50 -10.41 1.54
C LYS A 20 -4.42 -8.95 1.06
N ILE A 21 -5.53 -8.22 1.10
CA ILE A 21 -5.55 -6.78 0.77
C ILE A 21 -4.65 -6.02 1.74
N ALA A 22 -4.79 -6.28 3.05
CA ALA A 22 -4.00 -5.62 4.08
C ALA A 22 -2.49 -5.81 3.88
N ALA A 23 -2.04 -7.04 3.59
CA ALA A 23 -0.64 -7.32 3.26
C ALA A 23 -0.17 -6.53 2.01
N ASN A 24 -0.99 -6.48 0.98
CA ASN A 24 -0.68 -5.73 -0.25
C ASN A 24 -0.65 -4.22 -0.05
N ILE A 25 -1.52 -3.67 0.82
CA ILE A 25 -1.46 -2.25 1.21
C ILE A 25 -0.13 -1.94 1.89
N ILE A 26 0.36 -2.81 2.79
CA ILE A 26 1.68 -2.61 3.43
C ILE A 26 2.79 -2.56 2.37
N ARG A 27 2.78 -3.50 1.41
CA ARG A 27 3.75 -3.53 0.30
C ARG A 27 3.71 -2.26 -0.54
N VAL A 28 2.50 -1.83 -0.93
CA VAL A 28 2.29 -0.61 -1.72
C VAL A 28 2.75 0.63 -0.97
N LEU A 29 2.29 0.83 0.28
CA LEU A 29 2.74 1.95 1.11
C LEU A 29 4.26 1.96 1.23
N THR A 30 4.89 0.81 1.43
CA THR A 30 6.34 0.71 1.54
C THR A 30 7.07 1.13 0.26
N VAL A 31 6.52 0.82 -0.93
CA VAL A 31 7.08 1.30 -2.20
C VAL A 31 6.98 2.82 -2.34
N TYR A 32 5.92 3.42 -1.79
CA TYR A 32 5.66 4.87 -1.85
C TYR A 32 6.04 5.59 -0.55
N TYR A 33 7.12 5.17 0.11
CA TYR A 33 7.71 5.85 1.28
C TYR A 33 6.79 5.95 2.51
N GLY A 34 5.86 5.01 2.64
CA GLY A 34 5.06 4.78 3.83
C GLY A 34 3.89 5.73 4.03
N VAL A 35 3.52 6.52 3.02
CA VAL A 35 2.37 7.43 3.09
C VAL A 35 1.60 7.44 1.78
N CYS A 36 0.28 7.44 1.86
CA CYS A 36 -0.59 7.52 0.69
C CYS A 36 -1.92 8.20 1.07
N TRP A 37 -2.47 8.98 0.15
CA TRP A 37 -3.84 9.45 0.28
C TRP A 37 -4.81 8.31 -0.02
N ARG A 38 -5.90 8.21 0.72
CA ARG A 38 -6.94 7.20 0.49
C ARG A 38 -7.52 7.30 -0.92
N THR A 39 -7.57 8.49 -1.51
CA THR A 39 -8.00 8.68 -2.91
C THR A 39 -7.01 8.13 -3.94
N GLU A 40 -5.74 7.99 -3.59
CA GLU A 40 -4.67 7.49 -4.48
C GLU A 40 -4.44 5.98 -4.31
N LEU A 41 -4.71 5.44 -3.12
CA LEU A 41 -4.48 4.04 -2.79
C LEU A 41 -5.10 3.03 -3.79
N PRO A 42 -6.34 3.21 -4.30
CA PRO A 42 -6.91 2.31 -5.30
C PRO A 42 -6.05 2.21 -6.56
N GLU A 43 -5.56 3.34 -7.07
CA GLU A 43 -4.76 3.37 -8.30
C GLU A 43 -3.41 2.68 -8.08
N ASP A 44 -2.79 2.90 -6.91
CA ASP A 44 -1.51 2.27 -6.57
C ASP A 44 -1.64 0.76 -6.36
N LEU A 45 -2.72 0.31 -5.73
CA LEU A 45 -3.06 -1.12 -5.66
C LEU A 45 -3.32 -1.70 -7.06
N MET A 46 -4.08 -1.02 -7.92
CA MET A 46 -4.30 -1.48 -9.30
C MET A 46 -2.99 -1.64 -10.07
N LYS A 47 -2.04 -0.69 -9.95
CA LYS A 47 -0.70 -0.80 -10.54
C LYS A 47 0.05 -2.01 -10.01
N PHE A 48 -0.01 -2.27 -8.71
CA PHE A 48 0.58 -3.45 -8.09
C PHE A 48 -0.01 -4.75 -8.65
N TYR A 49 -1.34 -4.89 -8.62
CA TYR A 49 -2.05 -6.09 -9.07
C TYR A 49 -1.81 -6.38 -10.55
N LYS A 50 -1.90 -5.35 -11.40
CA LYS A 50 -1.58 -5.44 -12.82
C LYS A 50 -0.14 -5.89 -13.05
N SER A 51 0.82 -5.31 -12.32
CA SER A 51 2.22 -5.72 -12.43
C SER A 51 2.42 -7.17 -12.02
N MET A 52 1.66 -7.64 -11.05
CA MET A 52 1.77 -9.00 -10.50
C MET A 52 0.95 -10.05 -11.28
N ASN A 53 0.14 -9.63 -12.26
CA ASN A 53 -0.87 -10.46 -12.94
C ASN A 53 -1.85 -11.11 -11.95
N TYR A 54 -2.31 -10.33 -10.97
CA TYR A 54 -3.35 -10.75 -10.04
C TYR A 54 -4.72 -10.27 -10.52
N GLU A 55 -5.76 -11.03 -10.16
CA GLU A 55 -7.15 -10.62 -10.41
C GLU A 55 -7.48 -9.29 -9.71
N PRO A 56 -8.26 -8.41 -10.35
CA PRO A 56 -8.65 -7.13 -9.75
C PRO A 56 -9.26 -7.30 -8.36
N LEU A 57 -8.87 -6.43 -7.44
CA LEU A 57 -9.38 -6.38 -6.07
C LEU A 57 -10.87 -6.07 -6.00
N ASN A 58 -11.54 -6.66 -5.02
CA ASN A 58 -12.75 -6.06 -4.48
C ASN A 58 -12.38 -4.80 -3.68
N LEU A 59 -12.50 -3.64 -4.31
CA LEU A 59 -12.19 -2.34 -3.68
C LEU A 59 -13.11 -2.00 -2.51
N ASP A 60 -14.26 -2.65 -2.38
CA ASP A 60 -15.19 -2.45 -1.25
C ASP A 60 -14.55 -2.84 0.09
N LEU A 61 -13.63 -3.82 0.06
CA LEU A 61 -12.88 -4.26 1.24
C LEU A 61 -11.65 -3.38 1.55
N MET A 62 -11.32 -2.40 0.71
CA MET A 62 -10.09 -1.63 0.88
C MET A 62 -10.13 -0.77 2.15
N ASP A 63 -11.24 -0.08 2.41
CA ASP A 63 -11.39 0.70 3.64
C ASP A 63 -11.37 -0.20 4.88
N GLU A 64 -11.98 -1.38 4.80
CA GLU A 64 -11.95 -2.37 5.87
C GLU A 64 -10.51 -2.86 6.13
N ALA A 65 -9.73 -3.12 5.08
CA ALA A 65 -8.33 -3.51 5.20
C ALA A 65 -7.47 -2.40 5.84
N VAL A 66 -7.71 -1.13 5.48
CA VAL A 66 -7.02 0.02 6.10
C VAL A 66 -7.39 0.13 7.59
N ASN A 67 -8.66 0.01 7.94
CA ASN A 67 -9.11 0.04 9.34
C ASN A 67 -8.56 -1.16 10.13
N TYR A 68 -8.50 -2.34 9.51
CA TYR A 68 -7.87 -3.53 10.08
C TYR A 68 -6.39 -3.27 10.40
N LEU A 69 -5.64 -2.68 9.47
CA LEU A 69 -4.24 -2.31 9.69
C LEU A 69 -4.08 -1.25 10.79
N GLU A 70 -5.00 -0.31 10.91
CA GLU A 70 -4.98 0.70 11.98
C GLU A 70 -5.22 0.05 13.34
N ALA A 71 -6.21 -0.84 13.43
CA ALA A 71 -6.50 -1.60 14.65
C ALA A 71 -5.35 -2.51 15.08
N LYS A 72 -4.55 -3.00 14.12
CA LYS A 72 -3.31 -3.76 14.35
C LYS A 72 -2.09 -2.90 14.67
N GLY A 73 -2.22 -1.57 14.69
CA GLY A 73 -1.12 -0.66 14.96
C GLY A 73 -0.12 -0.50 13.80
N VAL A 74 -0.41 -1.06 12.62
CA VAL A 74 0.51 -1.00 11.47
C VAL A 74 0.47 0.37 10.79
N VAL A 75 -0.72 0.97 10.70
CA VAL A 75 -0.92 2.31 10.13
C VAL A 75 -1.55 3.28 11.12
N SER A 76 -1.46 4.55 10.80
CA SER A 76 -2.28 5.63 11.38
C SER A 76 -3.06 6.32 10.28
N ILE A 77 -4.32 6.66 10.54
CA ILE A 77 -5.17 7.42 9.63
C ILE A 77 -5.32 8.85 10.17
N GLU A 78 -5.03 9.83 9.32
CA GLU A 78 -5.26 11.25 9.63
C GLU A 78 -6.25 11.87 8.66
N TYR A 79 -7.28 12.54 9.16
CA TYR A 79 -8.20 13.31 8.34
C TYR A 79 -7.59 14.68 8.05
N ARG A 80 -7.35 14.99 6.77
CA ARG A 80 -6.71 16.24 6.35
C ARG A 80 -7.48 16.90 5.22
N LYS A 81 -7.41 18.23 5.18
CA LYS A 81 -7.96 19.01 4.06
C LYS A 81 -7.02 18.92 2.87
N ARG A 82 -7.56 18.65 1.69
CA ARG A 82 -6.86 18.60 0.41
C ARG A 82 -7.56 19.53 -0.58
N GLY A 83 -6.77 20.24 -1.39
CA GLY A 83 -7.30 21.07 -2.47
C GLY A 83 -7.77 20.20 -3.62
N GLU A 84 -8.88 20.58 -4.25
CA GLU A 84 -9.25 20.03 -5.55
C GLU A 84 -8.31 20.56 -6.64
N LEU A 85 -7.96 19.72 -7.61
CA LEU A 85 -7.02 20.11 -8.68
C LEU A 85 -7.63 21.15 -9.65
N LEU A 86 -8.92 21.00 -9.95
CA LEU A 86 -9.61 21.77 -11.00
C LEU A 86 -10.41 22.96 -10.45
N ASN A 87 -10.64 23.00 -9.14
CA ASN A 87 -11.52 23.97 -8.50
C ASN A 87 -10.84 24.55 -7.26
N LYS A 88 -11.22 25.76 -6.83
CA LYS A 88 -10.73 26.38 -5.58
C LYS A 88 -11.35 25.78 -4.31
N ASN A 89 -11.85 24.56 -4.38
CA ASN A 89 -12.52 23.88 -3.28
C ASN A 89 -11.51 23.09 -2.44
N VAL A 90 -11.90 22.82 -1.19
CA VAL A 90 -11.20 21.90 -0.30
C VAL A 90 -12.13 20.79 0.13
N TYR A 91 -11.62 19.56 0.13
CA TYR A 91 -12.33 18.40 0.64
C TYR A 91 -11.50 17.73 1.74
N VAL A 92 -12.15 16.90 2.55
CA VAL A 92 -11.46 16.10 3.58
C VAL A 92 -11.13 14.75 2.99
N ASP A 93 -9.85 14.38 3.07
CA ASP A 93 -9.33 13.07 2.69
C ASP A 93 -8.66 12.39 3.89
N LYS A 94 -8.46 11.08 3.79
CA LYS A 94 -7.69 10.28 4.75
C LYS A 94 -6.26 10.15 4.26
N LEU A 95 -5.31 10.58 5.08
CA LEU A 95 -3.89 10.33 4.89
C LEU A 95 -3.50 9.08 5.67
N ILE A 96 -3.12 8.02 4.96
CA ILE A 96 -2.75 6.73 5.54
C ILE A 96 -1.22 6.69 5.64
N LYS A 97 -0.70 6.40 6.83
CA LYS A 97 0.75 6.33 7.08
C LYS A 97 1.13 5.03 7.78
N LEU A 98 2.23 4.40 7.36
CA LEU A 98 2.89 3.38 8.16
C LEU A 98 3.40 4.02 9.45
N ARG A 99 3.10 3.39 10.60
CA ARG A 99 3.59 3.90 11.90
C ARG A 99 5.10 3.81 12.02
N ASP A 100 5.68 2.74 11.48
CA ASP A 100 7.12 2.54 11.41
C ASP A 100 7.52 2.04 10.01
N PHE A 101 7.93 2.99 9.15
CA PHE A 101 8.40 2.70 7.81
C PHE A 101 9.64 1.80 7.79
N ASN A 102 10.57 2.01 8.73
CA ASN A 102 11.80 1.22 8.80
C ASN A 102 11.51 -0.22 9.20
N ALA A 103 10.56 -0.43 10.11
CA ALA A 103 10.08 -1.75 10.48
C ALA A 103 9.42 -2.46 9.30
N ALA A 104 8.56 -1.77 8.54
CA ALA A 104 7.93 -2.33 7.35
C ALA A 104 8.97 -2.74 6.28
N ILE A 105 9.95 -1.88 6.00
CA ILE A 105 11.07 -2.20 5.09
C ILE A 105 11.80 -3.46 5.56
N LYS A 106 12.17 -3.55 6.85
CA LYS A 106 12.86 -4.70 7.41
C LYS A 106 12.03 -5.98 7.30
N ALA A 107 10.73 -5.90 7.60
CA ALA A 107 9.82 -7.04 7.49
C ALA A 107 9.70 -7.54 6.04
N LEU A 108 9.69 -6.62 5.07
CA LEU A 108 9.55 -6.93 3.65
C LEU A 108 10.88 -7.29 2.95
N GLN A 109 12.03 -7.28 3.64
CA GLN A 109 13.33 -7.58 3.04
C GLN A 109 13.41 -8.96 2.37
N LYS A 110 12.63 -9.92 2.88
CA LYS A 110 12.56 -11.30 2.36
C LYS A 110 11.18 -11.63 1.77
N ASP A 111 10.31 -10.64 1.64
CA ASP A 111 8.98 -10.83 1.09
C ASP A 111 9.08 -10.94 -0.44
N GLU A 112 8.85 -12.13 -0.98
CA GLU A 112 9.04 -12.43 -2.41
C GLU A 112 8.12 -11.59 -3.30
N VAL A 113 6.89 -11.33 -2.84
CA VAL A 113 5.88 -10.55 -3.55
C VAL A 113 6.38 -9.10 -3.70
N PHE A 114 6.86 -8.50 -2.62
CA PHE A 114 7.42 -7.16 -2.58
C PHE A 114 8.68 -7.02 -3.44
N ILE A 115 9.63 -7.97 -3.31
CA ILE A 115 10.86 -7.99 -4.11
C ILE A 115 10.52 -8.06 -5.60
N LYS A 116 9.63 -8.99 -5.98
CA LYS A 116 9.18 -9.16 -7.37
C LYS A 116 8.50 -7.92 -7.91
N TYR A 117 7.61 -7.30 -7.12
CA TYR A 117 6.94 -6.07 -7.54
C TYR A 117 7.94 -4.91 -7.77
N ARG A 118 8.88 -4.71 -6.83
CA ARG A 118 9.94 -3.70 -6.97
C ARG A 118 10.77 -3.91 -8.24
N PHE A 119 11.13 -5.15 -8.54
CA PHE A 119 11.88 -5.49 -9.75
C PHE A 119 11.09 -5.15 -11.02
N LYS A 120 9.83 -5.61 -11.11
CA LYS A 120 8.95 -5.32 -12.26
C LYS A 120 8.73 -3.83 -12.47
N ARG A 121 8.54 -3.05 -11.40
CA ARG A 121 8.42 -1.58 -11.47
C ARG A 121 9.70 -0.92 -11.98
N ALA A 122 10.87 -1.39 -11.53
CA ALA A 122 12.15 -0.88 -12.01
C ALA A 122 12.37 -1.21 -13.50
N GLU A 123 11.99 -2.41 -13.93
CA GLU A 123 12.02 -2.80 -15.35
C GLU A 123 11.09 -1.96 -16.22
N SER A 124 9.86 -1.68 -15.77
CA SER A 124 8.93 -0.86 -16.55
C SER A 124 9.46 0.56 -16.75
N ILE A 125 10.09 1.14 -15.72
CA ILE A 125 10.73 2.46 -15.83
C ILE A 125 11.90 2.40 -16.82
N ARG A 126 12.81 1.41 -16.68
CA ARG A 126 13.94 1.25 -17.61
C ARG A 126 13.50 1.08 -19.06
N LYS A 127 12.45 0.29 -19.31
CA LYS A 127 11.90 0.06 -20.67
C LYS A 127 11.33 1.33 -21.32
N VAL A 128 10.84 2.28 -20.54
CA VAL A 128 10.36 3.57 -21.06
C VAL A 128 11.55 4.47 -21.37
N LEU A 129 12.51 4.57 -20.45
CA LEU A 129 13.71 5.39 -20.61
C LEU A 129 14.64 4.90 -21.74
N SER A 130 14.60 3.61 -22.09
CA SER A 130 15.41 3.04 -23.18
C SER A 130 14.76 3.16 -24.56
N LYS A 131 13.58 3.78 -24.68
CA LYS A 131 12.86 4.00 -25.94
C LYS A 131 13.00 5.43 -26.48
N GLU A 132 13.81 6.24 -25.79
CA GLU A 132 14.33 7.53 -26.26
C GLU A 132 15.72 7.32 -26.89
#